data_AF-R7ZLM7-F1
#
_entry.id   AF-R7ZLM7-F1
#
_cell.length_a   1.000
_cell.length_b   1.000
_cell.length_c   1.000
_cell.angle_alpha   90.00
_cell.angle_beta   90.00
_cell.angle_gamma   90.00
#
_symmetry.space_group_name_H-M   'P 1'
#
loop_
_entity.id
_entity.type
_entity.pdbx_description
1 polymer ?
#
loop_
_entity_poly.entity_id
_entity_poly.type
_entity_poly.pdbx_seq_one_letter_code
_entity_poly.pdbx_strand_id
1 'polypeptide(L)'
;MKKHILSLLILFMASSMVALAQNDNISPSRKQAIDSLALEKVKDLSKYISIIGSKETQFSEATRVMDRAEELFAPDAEMGVSSINRSEIAYYKVRRYFERLMALNYDRVNISWYDIHYISDLERQPDGRFVGVITIYQRFEGTSAEAGLNYRDTTKKDITIYVEKKQTQIAGRTIEFWDVMLGDVRVTETSA
;
A
#
# COMPACT_ATOMS: atom_id res chain seq x y z
N MET A 1 -21.00 -5.50 80.42
CA MET A 1 -21.02 -4.10 79.91
C MET A 1 -20.15 -4.02 78.68
N LYS A 2 -20.77 -3.88 77.50
CA LYS A 2 -20.10 -3.82 76.19
C LYS A 2 -19.48 -2.43 75.99
N LYS A 3 -18.19 -2.37 75.70
CA LYS A 3 -17.53 -1.17 75.19
C LYS A 3 -17.46 -1.28 73.67
N HIS A 4 -18.19 -0.40 73.01
CA HIS A 4 -17.98 -0.06 71.60
C HIS A 4 -16.72 0.81 71.47
N ILE A 5 -16.18 0.85 70.24
CA ILE A 5 -15.15 1.76 69.69
C ILE A 5 -13.77 1.10 69.52
N LEU A 6 -13.54 0.55 68.32
CA LEU A 6 -12.33 0.77 67.52
C LEU A 6 -12.65 0.44 66.04
N SER A 7 -13.04 1.45 65.26
CA SER A 7 -12.28 1.96 64.10
C SER A 7 -12.15 0.93 62.95
N LEU A 8 -13.01 0.97 61.93
CA LEU A 8 -12.87 1.86 60.75
C LEU A 8 -11.51 1.73 60.04
N LEU A 9 -11.14 0.54 59.53
CA LEU A 9 -10.11 0.40 58.49
C LEU A 9 -10.04 -1.00 57.85
N ILE A 10 -11.06 -1.43 57.09
CA ILE A 10 -10.87 -2.48 56.06
C ILE A 10 -11.59 -2.03 54.79
N LEU A 11 -11.10 -0.92 54.25
CA LEU A 11 -11.35 -0.47 52.88
C LEU A 11 -9.97 -0.34 52.24
N PHE A 12 -9.32 -1.45 51.90
CA PHE A 12 -8.16 -1.45 51.01
C PHE A 12 -7.89 -2.88 50.52
N MET A 13 -7.57 -2.99 49.22
CA MET A 13 -7.22 -4.21 48.47
C MET A 13 -8.37 -5.06 47.91
N ALA A 14 -9.14 -4.45 47.01
CA ALA A 14 -9.49 -5.13 45.77
C ALA A 14 -8.96 -4.30 44.59
N SER A 15 -7.65 -4.03 44.61
CA SER A 15 -6.89 -3.46 43.49
C SER A 15 -6.52 -4.58 42.51
N SER A 16 -7.46 -5.42 42.11
CA SER A 16 -7.23 -6.45 41.10
C SER A 16 -7.46 -5.83 39.73
N MET A 17 -6.39 -5.22 39.22
CA MET A 17 -6.00 -5.19 37.80
C MET A 17 -7.18 -5.07 36.83
N VAL A 18 -7.63 -3.84 36.59
CA VAL A 18 -8.17 -3.50 35.27
C VAL A 18 -6.96 -3.57 34.34
N ALA A 19 -6.74 -4.74 33.74
CA ALA A 19 -5.95 -4.82 32.52
C ALA A 19 -6.65 -3.87 31.55
N LEU A 20 -6.09 -2.68 31.37
CA LEU A 20 -6.45 -1.82 30.27
C LEU A 20 -6.15 -2.65 29.02
N ALA A 21 -7.19 -3.26 28.44
CA ALA A 21 -7.19 -3.61 27.05
C ALA A 21 -6.89 -2.29 26.32
N GLN A 22 -5.60 -2.05 26.03
CA GLN A 22 -5.23 -1.01 25.09
C GLN A 22 -5.97 -1.41 23.82
N ASN A 23 -7.04 -0.69 23.51
CA ASN A 23 -7.73 -0.86 22.23
C ASN A 23 -6.63 -0.78 21.16
N ASP A 24 -6.38 -1.88 20.46
CA ASP A 24 -5.44 -1.98 19.34
C ASP A 24 -5.83 -1.06 18.15
N ASN A 25 -6.81 -0.18 18.35
CA ASN A 25 -7.25 0.81 17.38
C ASN A 25 -6.11 1.78 17.07
N ILE A 26 -5.83 1.93 15.78
CA ILE A 26 -4.86 2.88 15.26
C ILE A 26 -5.30 4.30 15.67
N SER A 27 -4.45 5.02 16.41
CA SER A 27 -4.75 6.40 16.79
C SER A 27 -4.89 7.31 15.55
N PRO A 28 -5.65 8.42 15.61
CA PRO A 28 -5.84 9.30 14.45
C PRO A 28 -4.52 9.79 13.83
N SER A 29 -3.54 10.16 14.67
CA SER A 29 -2.19 10.55 14.23
C SER A 29 -1.43 9.41 13.54
N ARG A 30 -1.62 8.17 13.98
CA ARG A 30 -1.01 6.98 13.35
C ARG A 30 -1.71 6.66 12.04
N LYS A 31 -3.03 6.84 11.95
CA LYS A 31 -3.78 6.68 10.70
C LYS A 31 -3.23 7.63 9.63
N GLN A 32 -3.06 8.91 9.96
CA GLN A 32 -2.47 9.89 9.03
C GLN A 32 -1.03 9.53 8.60
N ALA A 33 -0.22 8.97 9.50
CA ALA A 33 1.13 8.52 9.16
C ALA A 33 1.13 7.31 8.22
N ILE A 34 0.23 6.36 8.46
CA ILE A 34 0.01 5.20 7.59
C ILE A 34 -0.50 5.65 6.22
N ASP A 35 -1.43 6.60 6.19
CA ASP A 35 -1.96 7.19 4.96
C ASP A 35 -0.81 7.80 4.15
N SER A 36 0.04 8.60 4.80
CA SER A 36 1.22 9.21 4.17
C SER A 36 2.19 8.16 3.63
N LEU A 37 2.41 7.07 4.36
CA LEU A 37 3.29 5.98 3.95
C LEU A 37 2.72 5.22 2.75
N ALA A 38 1.41 4.94 2.73
CA ALA A 38 0.75 4.31 1.58
C ALA A 38 0.87 5.18 0.32
N LEU A 39 0.67 6.50 0.46
CA LEU A 39 0.84 7.47 -0.62
C LEU A 39 2.28 7.50 -1.16
N GLU A 40 3.27 7.43 -0.27
CA GLU A 40 4.68 7.37 -0.65
C GLU A 40 5.00 6.11 -1.45
N LYS A 41 4.50 4.94 -1.03
CA LYS A 41 4.67 3.66 -1.76
C LYS A 41 4.09 3.73 -3.17
N VAL A 42 2.91 4.31 -3.34
CA VAL A 42 2.28 4.48 -4.67
C VAL A 42 3.09 5.45 -5.54
N LYS A 43 3.63 6.52 -4.95
CA LYS A 43 4.50 7.46 -5.66
C LYS A 43 5.81 6.80 -6.09
N ASP A 44 6.39 5.93 -5.27
CA ASP A 44 7.58 5.17 -5.62
C ASP A 44 7.30 4.14 -6.71
N LEU A 45 6.16 3.45 -6.65
CA LEU A 45 5.68 2.57 -7.73
C LEU A 45 5.62 3.30 -9.07
N SER A 46 5.13 4.56 -9.09
CA SER A 46 5.14 5.41 -10.29
C SER A 46 6.53 5.55 -10.90
N LYS A 47 7.53 5.86 -10.07
CA LYS A 47 8.92 6.06 -10.52
C LYS A 47 9.47 4.76 -11.09
N TYR A 48 9.22 3.63 -10.41
CA TYR A 48 9.69 2.34 -10.87
C TYR A 48 9.07 1.94 -12.20
N ILE A 49 7.76 2.11 -12.37
CA ILE A 49 7.08 1.82 -13.64
C ILE A 49 7.66 2.68 -14.77
N SER A 50 7.87 3.99 -14.56
CA SER A 50 8.46 4.84 -15.60
C SER A 50 9.89 4.41 -15.99
N ILE A 51 10.69 3.92 -15.05
CA ILE A 51 12.03 3.38 -15.35
C ILE A 51 11.92 2.03 -16.09
N ILE A 52 11.07 1.12 -15.65
CA ILE A 52 10.89 -0.21 -16.25
C ILE A 52 10.32 -0.10 -17.68
N GLY A 53 9.41 0.84 -17.91
CA GLY A 53 8.75 1.06 -19.19
C GLY A 53 9.50 1.96 -20.18
N SER A 54 10.75 2.32 -19.89
CA SER A 54 11.60 3.14 -20.77
C SER A 54 12.58 2.26 -21.56
N LYS A 55 12.62 2.40 -22.89
CA LYS A 55 13.61 1.71 -23.73
C LYS A 55 15.02 2.27 -23.61
N GLU A 56 15.17 3.45 -23.01
CA GLU A 56 16.47 4.05 -22.70
C GLU A 56 17.12 3.36 -21.48
N THR A 57 16.34 2.70 -20.63
CA THR A 57 16.85 2.01 -19.44
C THR A 57 17.49 0.68 -19.83
N GLN A 58 18.72 0.44 -19.34
CA GLN A 58 19.42 -0.81 -19.61
C GLN A 58 18.65 -1.99 -19.00
N PHE A 59 18.58 -3.13 -19.71
CA PHE A 59 17.83 -4.31 -19.24
C PHE A 59 18.20 -4.80 -17.82
N SER A 60 19.49 -4.78 -17.48
CA SER A 60 19.97 -5.12 -16.13
C SER A 60 19.49 -4.14 -15.06
N GLU A 61 19.44 -2.85 -15.39
CA GLU A 61 18.89 -1.82 -14.51
C GLU A 61 17.38 -1.98 -14.35
N ALA A 62 16.64 -2.16 -15.46
CA ALA A 62 15.21 -2.40 -15.43
C ALA A 62 14.89 -3.62 -14.56
N THR A 63 15.64 -4.71 -14.70
CA THR A 63 15.48 -5.92 -13.88
C THR A 63 15.68 -5.65 -12.39
N ARG A 64 16.77 -4.95 -12.03
CA ARG A 64 17.01 -4.56 -10.63
C ARG A 64 15.88 -3.67 -10.08
N VAL A 65 15.33 -2.79 -10.92
CA VAL A 65 14.21 -1.92 -10.53
C VAL A 65 12.90 -2.71 -10.39
N MET A 66 12.67 -3.72 -11.24
CA MET A 66 11.55 -4.66 -11.06
C MET A 66 11.60 -5.36 -9.71
N ASP A 67 12.78 -5.84 -9.30
CA ASP A 67 12.95 -6.50 -7.99
C ASP A 67 12.59 -5.55 -6.84
N ARG A 68 13.00 -4.27 -6.92
CA ARG A 68 12.65 -3.24 -5.92
C ARG A 68 11.18 -2.85 -5.94
N ALA A 69 10.58 -2.82 -7.13
CA ALA A 69 9.16 -2.52 -7.28
C ALA A 69 8.30 -3.67 -6.71
N GLU A 70 8.74 -4.91 -6.87
CA GLU A 70 8.09 -6.10 -6.33
C GLU A 70 8.12 -6.11 -4.79
N GLU A 71 9.18 -5.62 -4.16
CA GLU A 71 9.28 -5.44 -2.69
C GLU A 71 8.22 -4.47 -2.12
N LEU A 72 7.57 -3.64 -2.95
CA LEU A 72 6.46 -2.79 -2.49
C LEU A 72 5.17 -3.59 -2.25
N PHE A 73 5.05 -4.80 -2.80
CA PHE A 73 3.83 -5.57 -2.80
C PHE A 73 3.86 -6.73 -1.81
N ALA A 74 2.68 -7.07 -1.29
CA ALA A 74 2.45 -8.31 -0.59
C ALA A 74 2.64 -9.50 -1.55
N PRO A 75 3.02 -10.69 -1.04
CA PRO A 75 3.12 -11.89 -1.85
C PRO A 75 1.84 -12.16 -2.65
N ASP A 76 2.01 -12.69 -3.86
CA ASP A 76 0.93 -13.06 -4.78
C ASP A 76 0.02 -11.92 -5.28
N ALA A 77 0.33 -10.66 -4.96
CA ALA A 77 -0.45 -9.51 -5.44
C ALA A 77 -0.56 -9.46 -6.98
N GLU A 78 -1.71 -8.98 -7.45
CA GLU A 78 -2.00 -8.86 -8.87
C GLU A 78 -2.25 -7.42 -9.32
N MET A 79 -1.83 -7.12 -10.55
CA MET A 79 -2.03 -5.84 -11.22
C MET A 79 -3.09 -5.97 -12.31
N GLY A 80 -4.19 -5.25 -12.13
CA GLY A 80 -5.24 -5.08 -13.12
C GLY A 80 -4.83 -4.08 -14.21
N VAL A 81 -4.94 -4.54 -15.45
CA VAL A 81 -4.66 -3.76 -16.66
C VAL A 81 -5.89 -3.78 -17.56
N SER A 82 -6.27 -2.59 -18.02
CA SER A 82 -7.34 -2.35 -18.98
C SER A 82 -6.85 -1.35 -20.02
N SER A 83 -7.64 -1.12 -21.06
CA SER A 83 -7.36 -0.11 -22.08
C SER A 83 -8.67 0.40 -22.65
N ILE A 84 -8.73 1.65 -23.11
CA ILE A 84 -9.94 2.16 -23.79
C ILE A 84 -10.31 1.36 -25.06
N ASN A 85 -9.35 0.63 -25.62
CA ASN A 85 -9.54 -0.20 -26.81
C ASN A 85 -10.08 -1.61 -26.52
N ARG A 86 -10.25 -2.00 -25.25
CA ARG A 86 -10.71 -3.35 -24.85
C ARG A 86 -11.63 -3.28 -23.63
N SER A 87 -12.72 -4.03 -23.64
CA SER A 87 -13.65 -4.11 -22.51
C SER A 87 -13.17 -5.01 -21.36
N GLU A 88 -12.21 -5.90 -21.63
CA GLU A 88 -11.73 -6.87 -20.66
C GLU A 88 -10.63 -6.28 -19.77
N ILE A 89 -10.70 -6.61 -18.48
CA ILE A 89 -9.65 -6.33 -17.50
C ILE A 89 -8.83 -7.60 -17.34
N ALA A 90 -7.53 -7.51 -17.60
CA ALA A 90 -6.59 -8.60 -17.39
C ALA A 90 -5.84 -8.41 -16.08
N TYR A 91 -5.69 -9.48 -15.31
CA TYR A 91 -4.92 -9.50 -14.08
C TYR A 91 -3.64 -10.29 -14.28
N TYR A 92 -2.53 -9.71 -13.83
CA TYR A 92 -1.21 -10.34 -13.89
C TYR A 92 -0.56 -10.25 -12.53
N LYS A 93 0.18 -11.29 -12.12
CA LYS A 93 1.12 -11.17 -11.01
C LYS A 93 2.04 -9.97 -11.23
N VAL A 94 2.37 -9.25 -10.15
CA VAL A 94 3.18 -8.01 -10.19
C VAL A 94 4.43 -8.16 -11.06
N ARG A 95 5.20 -9.24 -10.87
CA ARG A 95 6.39 -9.51 -11.70
C ARG A 95 6.05 -9.58 -13.19
N ARG A 96 5.01 -10.34 -13.52
CA ARG A 96 4.58 -10.54 -14.91
C ARG A 96 4.07 -9.25 -15.54
N TYR A 97 3.43 -8.38 -14.75
CA TYR A 97 3.03 -7.05 -15.20
C TYR A 97 4.24 -6.21 -15.61
N PHE A 98 5.31 -6.17 -14.80
CA PHE A 98 6.52 -5.41 -15.12
C PHE A 98 7.26 -5.94 -16.35
N GLU A 99 7.36 -7.25 -16.51
CA GLU A 99 7.94 -7.86 -17.72
C GLU A 99 7.17 -7.47 -18.99
N ARG A 100 5.83 -7.44 -18.90
CA ARG A 100 4.97 -7.03 -20.03
C ARG A 100 5.12 -5.56 -20.33
N LEU A 101 5.25 -4.72 -19.31
CA LEU A 101 5.47 -3.28 -19.44
C LEU A 101 6.77 -3.01 -20.24
N MET A 102 7.85 -3.68 -19.87
CA MET A 102 9.13 -3.61 -20.59
C MET A 102 9.03 -4.12 -22.03
N ALA A 103 8.13 -5.07 -22.30
CA ALA A 103 7.92 -5.65 -23.63
C ALA A 103 6.95 -4.84 -24.53
N LEU A 104 6.36 -3.73 -24.05
CA LEU A 104 5.47 -2.91 -24.87
C LEU A 104 6.21 -2.27 -26.06
N ASN A 105 5.49 -1.97 -27.13
CA ASN A 105 6.00 -1.33 -28.35
C ASN A 105 6.07 0.21 -28.23
N TYR A 106 6.26 0.74 -27.03
CA TYR A 106 6.47 2.16 -26.78
C TYR A 106 7.94 2.38 -26.43
N ASP A 107 8.51 3.49 -26.89
CA ASP A 107 9.86 3.91 -26.54
C ASP A 107 9.91 4.37 -25.07
N ARG A 108 8.81 4.96 -24.61
CA ARG A 108 8.65 5.42 -23.24
C ARG A 108 7.22 5.21 -22.77
N VAL A 109 7.12 4.68 -21.56
CA VAL A 109 5.88 4.70 -20.78
C VAL A 109 6.04 5.71 -19.65
N ASN A 110 5.06 6.59 -19.50
CA ASN A 110 4.92 7.45 -18.35
C ASN A 110 3.63 7.10 -17.62
N ILE A 111 3.73 6.94 -16.30
CA ILE A 111 2.56 6.82 -15.44
C ILE A 111 2.52 8.00 -14.50
N SER A 112 1.37 8.66 -14.47
CA SER A 112 1.05 9.69 -13.50
C SER A 112 -0.13 9.25 -12.66
N TRP A 113 -0.02 9.43 -11.35
CA TRP A 113 -1.11 9.18 -10.43
C TRP A 113 -1.63 10.51 -9.90
N TYR A 114 -2.95 10.65 -9.88
CA TYR A 114 -3.63 11.83 -9.36
C TYR A 114 -4.91 11.44 -8.63
N ASP A 115 -5.51 12.43 -7.95
CA ASP A 115 -6.83 12.29 -7.34
C ASP A 115 -6.91 11.12 -6.36
N ILE A 116 -5.97 11.09 -5.40
CA ILE A 116 -5.92 10.10 -4.33
C ILE A 116 -6.91 10.49 -3.26
N HIS A 117 -8.06 9.83 -3.24
CA HIS A 117 -9.24 10.38 -2.55
C HIS A 117 -9.79 9.50 -1.44
N TYR A 118 -9.46 8.21 -1.39
CA TYR A 118 -10.14 7.30 -0.49
C TYR A 118 -9.16 6.32 0.11
N ILE A 119 -9.08 6.26 1.44
CA ILE A 119 -8.52 5.14 2.19
C ILE A 119 -9.69 4.62 3.00
N SER A 120 -10.16 3.41 2.72
CA SER A 120 -11.19 2.78 3.55
C SER A 120 -10.70 2.73 5.00
N ASP A 121 -11.61 2.64 5.97
CA ASP A 121 -11.18 2.36 7.34
C ASP A 121 -10.35 1.08 7.38
N LEU A 122 -9.25 1.14 8.14
CA LEU A 122 -8.33 0.02 8.31
C LEU A 122 -8.97 -1.01 9.22
N GLU A 123 -9.25 -2.19 8.68
CA GLU A 123 -9.87 -3.29 9.41
C GLU A 123 -8.84 -4.31 9.83
N ARG A 124 -8.84 -4.66 11.10
CA ARG A 124 -7.94 -5.69 11.63
C ARG A 124 -8.41 -7.08 11.19
N GLN A 125 -7.53 -7.82 10.55
CA GLN A 125 -7.75 -9.19 10.11
C GLN A 125 -7.39 -10.20 11.22
N PRO A 126 -7.86 -11.46 11.12
CA PRO A 126 -7.55 -12.51 12.11
C PRO A 126 -6.05 -12.80 12.29
N ASP A 127 -5.25 -12.52 11.26
CA ASP A 127 -3.79 -12.64 11.28
C ASP A 127 -3.08 -11.47 12.00
N GLY A 128 -3.85 -10.48 12.46
CA GLY A 128 -3.36 -9.31 13.18
C GLY A 128 -2.91 -8.15 12.29
N ARG A 129 -2.90 -8.30 10.96
CA ARG A 129 -2.64 -7.20 10.02
C ARG A 129 -3.86 -6.31 9.88
N PHE A 130 -3.66 -5.04 9.57
CA PHE A 130 -4.76 -4.16 9.16
C PHE A 130 -4.84 -4.13 7.64
N VAL A 131 -6.06 -4.13 7.11
CA VAL A 131 -6.32 -4.09 5.67
C VAL A 131 -7.21 -2.90 5.36
N GLY A 132 -6.85 -2.19 4.31
CA GLY A 132 -7.67 -1.13 3.73
C GLY A 132 -7.60 -1.12 2.21
N VAL A 133 -8.34 -0.21 1.59
CA VAL A 133 -8.34 0.00 0.15
C VAL A 133 -8.13 1.47 -0.14
N ILE A 134 -7.20 1.77 -1.06
CA ILE A 134 -6.99 3.10 -1.57
C ILE A 134 -7.48 3.26 -3.00
N THR A 135 -8.26 4.30 -3.28
CA THR A 135 -8.72 4.61 -4.63
C THR A 135 -7.88 5.73 -5.23
N ILE A 136 -7.36 5.49 -6.43
CA ILE A 136 -6.47 6.41 -7.15
C ILE A 136 -6.77 6.42 -8.65
N TYR A 137 -6.55 7.56 -9.29
CA TYR A 137 -6.57 7.66 -10.75
C TYR A 137 -5.15 7.53 -11.30
N GLN A 138 -5.00 6.65 -12.28
CA GLN A 138 -3.75 6.43 -12.99
C GLN A 138 -3.93 6.85 -14.44
N ARG A 139 -3.11 7.79 -14.91
CA ARG A 139 -2.97 8.05 -16.34
C ARG A 139 -1.74 7.34 -16.88
N PHE A 140 -1.96 6.54 -17.91
CA PHE A 140 -0.92 5.88 -18.67
C PHE A 140 -0.70 6.64 -19.97
N GLU A 141 0.56 6.90 -20.29
CA GLU A 141 0.98 7.54 -21.54
C GLU A 141 2.09 6.71 -22.17
N GLY A 142 1.84 6.15 -23.36
CA GLY A 142 2.82 5.41 -24.14
C GLY A 142 3.19 6.20 -25.39
N THR A 143 4.46 6.51 -25.56
CA THR A 143 4.96 7.24 -26.74
C THR A 143 5.99 6.43 -27.50
N SER A 144 5.94 6.49 -28.84
CA SER A 144 7.02 6.05 -29.72
C SER A 144 7.29 7.12 -30.77
N ALA A 145 8.51 7.62 -30.81
CA ALA A 145 8.94 8.68 -31.73
C ALA A 145 9.07 8.14 -33.16
N GLU A 146 9.58 6.92 -33.31
CA GLU A 146 9.78 6.28 -34.61
C GLU A 146 8.46 5.86 -35.26
N ALA A 147 7.54 5.30 -34.47
CA ALA A 147 6.26 4.81 -34.97
C ALA A 147 5.14 5.87 -34.95
N GLY A 148 5.42 7.08 -34.44
CA GLY A 148 4.41 8.14 -34.26
C GLY A 148 3.26 7.73 -33.34
N LEU A 149 3.47 6.74 -32.47
CA LEU A 149 2.44 6.23 -31.57
C LEU A 149 2.36 7.13 -30.33
N ASN A 150 1.16 7.63 -30.06
CA ASN A 150 0.85 8.29 -28.81
C ASN A 150 -0.47 7.73 -28.29
N TYR A 151 -0.40 6.95 -27.22
CA TYR A 151 -1.56 6.38 -26.57
C TYR A 151 -1.69 6.94 -25.16
N ARG A 152 -2.92 7.24 -24.77
CA ARG A 152 -3.25 7.67 -23.42
C ARG A 152 -4.56 7.04 -22.97
N ASP A 153 -4.58 6.60 -21.73
CA ASP A 153 -5.80 6.33 -21.00
C ASP A 153 -5.70 6.78 -19.55
N THR A 154 -6.85 6.89 -18.91
CA THR A 154 -7.00 7.09 -17.48
C THR A 154 -7.76 5.89 -16.92
N THR A 155 -7.24 5.30 -15.86
CA THR A 155 -7.88 4.20 -15.15
C THR A 155 -8.10 4.58 -13.70
N LYS A 156 -9.31 4.31 -13.19
CA LYS A 156 -9.58 4.35 -11.76
C LYS A 156 -9.17 3.01 -11.17
N LYS A 157 -8.33 3.03 -10.14
CA LYS A 157 -7.79 1.84 -9.51
C LYS A 157 -8.05 1.83 -8.01
N ASP A 158 -8.42 0.65 -7.52
CA ASP A 158 -8.52 0.36 -6.10
C ASP A 158 -7.37 -0.55 -5.71
N ILE A 159 -6.52 -0.09 -4.79
CA ILE A 159 -5.32 -0.79 -4.34
C ILE A 159 -5.57 -1.26 -2.91
N THR A 160 -5.52 -2.56 -2.67
CA THR A 160 -5.53 -3.09 -1.31
C THR A 160 -4.24 -2.67 -0.60
N ILE A 161 -4.32 -2.31 0.67
CA ILE A 161 -3.16 -1.96 1.50
C ILE A 161 -3.14 -2.87 2.72
N TYR A 162 -1.98 -3.48 2.98
CA TYR A 162 -1.69 -4.23 4.18
C TYR A 162 -0.80 -3.40 5.09
N VAL A 163 -1.20 -3.26 6.36
CA VAL A 163 -0.45 -2.54 7.37
C VAL A 163 -0.09 -3.51 8.48
N GLU A 164 1.20 -3.62 8.77
CA GLU A 164 1.71 -4.52 9.80
C GLU A 164 2.67 -3.81 10.73
N LYS A 165 2.70 -4.25 11.99
CA LYS A 165 3.59 -3.70 13.00
C LYS A 165 4.89 -4.49 12.99
N LYS A 166 5.99 -3.85 12.61
CA LYS A 166 7.33 -4.42 12.64
C LYS A 166 8.13 -3.93 13.84
N GLN A 167 9.10 -4.73 14.23
CA GLN A 167 10.06 -4.38 15.27
C GLN A 167 11.47 -4.44 14.68
N THR A 168 12.29 -3.44 14.99
CA THR A 168 13.71 -3.43 14.67
C THR A 168 14.53 -3.09 15.90
N GLN A 169 15.79 -3.53 15.94
CA GLN A 169 16.71 -3.16 17.02
C GLN A 169 17.68 -2.10 16.52
N ILE A 170 17.62 -0.90 17.10
CA ILE A 170 18.56 0.18 16.83
C ILE A 170 19.30 0.51 18.12
N ALA A 171 20.62 0.38 18.12
CA ALA A 171 21.48 0.64 19.28
C ALA A 171 21.02 -0.08 20.57
N GLY A 172 20.61 -1.35 20.46
CA GLY A 172 20.14 -2.17 21.58
C GLY A 172 18.75 -1.82 22.11
N ARG A 173 18.01 -0.92 21.43
CA ARG A 173 16.61 -0.61 21.74
C ARG A 173 15.69 -1.20 20.68
N THR A 174 14.65 -1.90 21.12
CA THR A 174 13.57 -2.33 20.22
C THR A 174 12.69 -1.13 19.88
N ILE A 175 12.61 -0.82 18.60
CA ILE A 175 11.76 0.22 18.04
C ILE A 175 10.67 -0.46 17.21
N GLU A 176 9.43 -0.13 17.53
CA GLU A 176 8.27 -0.59 16.77
C GLU A 176 7.89 0.46 15.72
N PHE A 177 7.62 0.03 14.50
CA PHE A 177 7.17 0.88 13.42
C PHE A 177 6.07 0.19 12.60
N TRP A 178 5.27 0.98 11.90
CA TRP A 178 4.28 0.46 10.97
C TRP A 178 4.91 0.35 9.60
N ASP A 179 4.74 -0.82 8.97
CA ASP A 179 5.10 -1.05 7.59
C ASP A 179 3.83 -1.20 6.75
N VAL A 180 3.93 -0.81 5.48
CA VAL A 180 2.83 -0.77 4.53
C VAL A 180 3.25 -1.46 3.24
N MET A 181 2.45 -2.45 2.84
CA MET A 181 2.59 -3.17 1.59
C MET A 181 1.37 -2.95 0.70
N LEU A 182 1.60 -2.84 -0.61
CA LEU A 182 0.56 -2.80 -1.63
C LEU A 182 0.05 -4.23 -1.88
N GLY A 183 -1.25 -4.39 -2.02
CA GLY A 183 -1.90 -5.64 -2.38
C GLY A 183 -2.34 -5.63 -3.84
N ASP A 184 -3.45 -6.32 -4.11
CA ASP A 184 -4.07 -6.31 -5.43
C ASP A 184 -4.43 -4.90 -5.87
N VAL A 185 -4.19 -4.63 -7.14
CA VAL A 185 -4.56 -3.39 -7.82
C VAL A 185 -5.67 -3.70 -8.81
N ARG A 186 -6.90 -3.32 -8.48
CA ARG A 186 -8.09 -3.59 -9.29
C ARG A 186 -8.45 -2.37 -10.12
N VAL A 187 -8.82 -2.59 -11.38
CA VAL A 187 -9.39 -1.53 -12.22
C VAL A 187 -10.89 -1.47 -11.97
N THR A 188 -11.40 -0.27 -11.68
CA THR A 188 -12.84 -0.02 -11.54
C THR A 188 -13.42 0.76 -12.71
N GLU A 189 -12.62 1.59 -13.38
CA GLU A 189 -13.05 2.38 -14.53
C GLU A 189 -11.89 2.60 -15.51
N THR A 190 -12.19 2.79 -16.79
CA THR A 190 -11.23 3.15 -17.84
C THR A 190 -11.84 4.18 -18.77
N SER A 191 -11.13 5.28 -18.99
CA SER A 191 -11.55 6.43 -19.78
C SER A 191 -10.37 7.05 -20.55
N ALA A 192 -10.67 7.95 -21.50
CA ALA A 192 -9.69 8.57 -22.40
C ALA A 192 -9.07 9.88 -21.87
#